data_AF-A0A9C8I6E2-F1
#
_entry.id   AF-A0A9C8I6E2-F1
#
_cell.length_a   1.000
_cell.length_b   1.000
_cell.length_c   1.000
_cell.angle_alpha   90.00
_cell.angle_beta   90.00
_cell.angle_gamma   90.00
#
_symmetry.space_group_name_H-M   'P 1'
#
loop_
_entity.id
_entity.type
_entity.pdbx_description
1 polymer ?
#
loop_
_entity_poly.entity_id
_entity_poly.type
_entity_poly.pdbx_seq_one_letter_code
_entity_poly.pdbx_strand_id
1 'polypeptide(L)'
;DGYTRWWNSTEFTDPAGIFAYKPGAMGNLPYPSATLNPYKYFADNLSNTAPVGSIDFSKRGTFAATGDVNMREYVIQFPVPGSDPVIKFNYAIDASWDVPDPMYEPTYPIESFSPGAQMQEPFNIVVTDAGSDAFHTSTAFGGTLRLDIEIFDWQSPVNPDGVAGEISGIILEGGPFGSPLDILPMATPMPGSSAVSSVFNVEIDAGLLQMNQSGDFMILGTVQSANPSDYQPQLPGGDSYIYPHNAMLSAYFMTEIKILDSYTPFTVIKPNGGEAWQVNSDQQITWTGGDAFPTVKIEYSKDDFVADIHEIIDSTVNNGFFDWKVPDDQSDTVKIRISSDMFPGVFDVSDEYFAIVAGLDEMVVYAADGPAAGRQIYSIDPEGIGPPYQWTSGSEAFIEGPKLSPCGGYILYTTAGFDFKANIRIINIATGEDKIITPAGYDAVYGDFSHDGTKIVTAVGKFGSPLDLWELDYDGGNIEVLTSGANAWAPAYNFDDTQIYYQNFGDSQLYIYDCATGSITQYTNNGTWNDNPCGSPDGTQIAWATMHNMSTGRHIYVSPVEQWYPPDYVIGFETYIRSPCFSPDGTKIIFDHGGFSGSELAIYDIESETWWNITSNSWGDYMADWGYMIPH
;
A
#
# COMPACT_ATOMS: atom_id res chain seq x y z
N ASP A 1 41.35 16.48 -37.22
CA ASP A 1 41.39 17.95 -37.25
C ASP A 1 40.12 18.55 -36.62
N GLY A 2 40.22 19.00 -35.37
CA GLY A 2 39.37 20.07 -34.83
C GLY A 2 37.95 19.76 -34.33
N TYR A 3 37.15 18.87 -34.92
CA TYR A 3 35.82 18.48 -34.40
C TYR A 3 35.31 17.12 -34.94
N THR A 4 36.20 16.37 -35.61
CA THR A 4 35.95 15.24 -36.53
C THR A 4 34.57 15.17 -37.19
N ARG A 5 34.47 15.67 -38.44
CA ARG A 5 33.35 15.40 -39.33
C ARG A 5 33.85 14.88 -40.69
N TRP A 6 33.93 13.55 -40.72
CA TRP A 6 33.87 12.59 -41.84
C TRP A 6 34.51 12.95 -43.19
N TRP A 7 35.58 12.19 -43.44
CA TRP A 7 36.25 11.79 -44.69
C TRP A 7 36.76 12.88 -45.62
N ASN A 8 37.91 12.59 -46.21
CA ASN A 8 38.67 13.56 -46.99
C ASN A 8 37.84 14.08 -48.18
N SER A 9 38.04 15.35 -48.53
CA SER A 9 37.29 16.07 -49.56
C SER A 9 37.37 15.46 -50.97
N THR A 10 38.24 14.48 -51.19
CA THR A 10 38.47 13.79 -52.47
C THR A 10 37.51 12.61 -52.67
N GLU A 11 37.04 11.98 -51.60
CA GLU A 11 36.20 10.77 -51.66
C GLU A 11 34.71 11.05 -51.45
N PHE A 12 34.34 12.11 -50.70
CA PHE A 12 32.95 12.41 -50.33
C PHE A 12 32.53 13.81 -50.80
N THR A 13 32.28 13.89 -52.10
CA THR A 13 32.13 15.15 -52.85
C THR A 13 30.70 15.70 -52.90
N ASP A 14 29.70 14.93 -52.48
CA ASP A 14 28.30 15.38 -52.47
C ASP A 14 28.00 16.18 -51.20
N PRO A 15 27.79 17.51 -51.28
CA PRO A 15 27.57 18.38 -50.12
C PRO A 15 26.23 18.15 -49.41
N ALA A 16 25.31 17.41 -50.02
CA ALA A 16 24.00 17.11 -49.46
C ALA A 16 23.92 15.72 -48.80
N GLY A 17 24.95 14.87 -48.99
CA GLY A 17 25.01 13.54 -48.39
C GLY A 17 25.27 13.57 -46.89
N ILE A 18 24.76 12.59 -46.16
CA ILE A 18 25.06 12.38 -44.73
C ILE A 18 26.57 12.16 -44.46
N PHE A 19 27.33 11.77 -45.48
CA PHE A 19 28.79 11.64 -45.46
C PHE A 19 29.55 12.81 -46.12
N ALA A 20 28.86 13.91 -46.43
CA ALA A 20 29.45 15.07 -47.10
C ALA A 20 30.64 15.65 -46.32
N TYR A 21 31.75 15.89 -47.01
CA TYR A 21 32.79 16.76 -46.47
C TYR A 21 32.25 18.20 -46.35
N LYS A 22 32.15 18.72 -45.11
CA LYS A 22 31.80 20.12 -44.85
C LYS A 22 33.02 20.85 -44.29
N PRO A 23 33.57 21.87 -44.98
CA PRO A 23 34.74 22.58 -44.49
C PRO A 23 34.44 23.25 -43.14
N GLY A 24 35.16 22.83 -42.10
CA GLY A 24 35.19 23.56 -40.83
C GLY A 24 35.85 24.91 -41.05
N ALA A 25 35.39 25.94 -40.33
CA ALA A 25 35.78 27.34 -40.55
C ALA A 25 37.29 27.65 -40.37
N MET A 26 38.13 26.66 -40.03
CA MET A 26 39.57 26.82 -39.76
C MET A 26 40.49 25.81 -40.47
N GLY A 27 40.00 25.03 -41.44
CA GLY A 27 40.83 24.08 -42.19
C GLY A 27 41.57 24.71 -43.38
N ASN A 28 42.90 24.57 -43.45
CA ASN A 28 43.71 24.84 -44.63
C ASN A 28 44.61 23.63 -44.95
N LEU A 29 44.66 23.21 -46.21
CA LEU A 29 45.56 22.19 -46.78
C LEU A 29 46.91 22.81 -47.23
N PRO A 30 48.02 22.06 -47.43
CA PRO A 30 48.08 20.59 -47.65
C PRO A 30 49.23 19.82 -46.92
N TYR A 31 48.94 18.63 -46.38
CA TYR A 31 49.94 17.54 -46.22
C TYR A 31 49.30 16.17 -46.53
N PRO A 32 49.99 15.23 -47.22
CA PRO A 32 49.32 14.13 -47.93
C PRO A 32 49.58 12.70 -47.39
N SER A 33 50.06 12.50 -46.16
CA SER A 33 50.36 11.12 -45.69
C SER A 33 49.89 10.88 -44.26
N ALA A 34 48.85 10.02 -44.17
CA ALA A 34 48.23 9.12 -43.17
C ALA A 34 48.91 7.80 -42.75
N THR A 35 49.27 7.52 -41.49
CA THR A 35 49.33 6.14 -40.98
C THR A 35 48.11 5.95 -40.10
N LEU A 36 47.22 5.01 -40.46
CA LEU A 36 46.00 4.75 -39.69
C LEU A 36 46.35 4.07 -38.36
N ASN A 37 45.59 4.36 -37.30
CA ASN A 37 45.67 3.63 -36.04
C ASN A 37 45.64 2.12 -36.28
N PRO A 38 46.42 1.32 -35.52
CA PRO A 38 46.31 -0.14 -35.51
C PRO A 38 44.93 -0.70 -35.10
N TYR A 39 43.95 0.14 -34.76
CA TYR A 39 42.60 -0.24 -34.32
C TYR A 39 41.83 -1.17 -35.27
N LYS A 40 42.20 -1.24 -36.56
CA LYS A 40 41.51 -2.13 -37.51
C LYS A 40 41.90 -3.61 -37.38
N TYR A 41 42.98 -3.93 -36.67
CA TYR A 41 43.46 -5.31 -36.51
C TYR A 41 42.60 -6.14 -35.53
N PHE A 42 41.90 -5.49 -34.60
CA PHE A 42 41.01 -6.16 -33.64
C PHE A 42 39.78 -6.81 -34.27
N ALA A 43 39.36 -6.33 -35.44
CA ALA A 43 38.12 -6.72 -36.10
C ALA A 43 38.31 -7.75 -37.23
N ASP A 44 39.55 -8.08 -37.61
CA ASP A 44 39.82 -8.96 -38.76
C ASP A 44 39.31 -10.41 -38.55
N ASN A 45 38.95 -10.80 -37.32
CA ASN A 45 38.31 -12.09 -36.99
C ASN A 45 36.82 -11.98 -36.61
N LEU A 46 36.23 -10.77 -36.68
CA LEU A 46 34.80 -10.61 -36.46
C LEU A 46 34.05 -10.96 -37.75
N SER A 47 33.06 -11.85 -37.66
CA SER A 47 32.11 -11.98 -38.76
C SER A 47 31.30 -10.69 -38.91
N ASN A 48 30.62 -10.54 -40.05
CA ASN A 48 29.70 -9.42 -40.30
C ASN A 48 28.54 -9.29 -39.29
N THR A 49 28.40 -10.23 -38.35
CA THR A 49 27.38 -10.24 -37.30
C THR A 49 27.95 -10.53 -35.91
N ALA A 50 29.28 -10.60 -35.74
CA ALA A 50 29.88 -10.93 -34.44
C ALA A 50 29.65 -9.77 -33.44
N PRO A 51 29.29 -10.05 -32.18
CA PRO A 51 29.11 -9.00 -31.19
C PRO A 51 30.47 -8.40 -30.82
N VAL A 52 30.48 -7.11 -30.50
CA VAL A 52 31.68 -6.34 -30.15
C VAL A 52 32.47 -6.99 -28.99
N GLY A 53 31.80 -7.66 -28.05
CA GLY A 53 32.47 -8.41 -26.97
C GLY A 53 33.29 -9.63 -27.41
N SER A 54 33.27 -10.03 -28.68
CA SER A 54 34.07 -11.15 -29.23
C SER A 54 35.48 -10.74 -29.66
N ILE A 55 35.89 -9.52 -29.34
CA ILE A 55 37.17 -8.95 -29.77
C ILE A 55 38.32 -9.49 -28.91
N ASP A 56 39.36 -9.97 -29.59
CA ASP A 56 40.57 -10.48 -28.95
C ASP A 56 41.54 -9.33 -28.70
N PHE A 57 41.46 -8.74 -27.50
CA PHE A 57 42.29 -7.61 -27.10
C PHE A 57 43.79 -7.93 -27.00
N SER A 58 44.21 -9.19 -27.14
CA SER A 58 45.62 -9.61 -27.09
C SER A 58 46.36 -9.45 -28.42
N LYS A 59 45.66 -9.12 -29.51
CA LYS A 59 46.24 -9.03 -30.86
C LYS A 59 46.40 -7.57 -31.32
N ARG A 60 47.56 -7.26 -31.90
CA ARG A 60 47.87 -5.99 -32.61
C ARG A 60 48.68 -6.28 -33.86
N GLY A 61 48.69 -5.36 -34.82
CA GLY A 61 49.46 -5.49 -36.06
C GLY A 61 49.83 -4.14 -36.66
N THR A 62 50.89 -4.12 -37.46
CA THR A 62 51.38 -2.96 -38.21
C THR A 62 51.13 -3.15 -39.71
N PHE A 63 50.88 -2.07 -40.44
CA PHE A 63 50.97 -2.09 -41.90
C PHE A 63 52.40 -1.78 -42.35
N ALA A 64 53.00 -2.66 -43.15
CA ALA A 64 54.30 -2.37 -43.78
C ALA A 64 54.09 -1.61 -45.10
N ALA A 65 54.58 -0.38 -45.19
CA ALA A 65 54.58 0.38 -46.44
C ALA A 65 55.81 0.00 -47.28
N THR A 66 55.71 -1.05 -48.10
CA THR A 66 56.72 -1.33 -49.13
C THR A 66 56.48 -0.46 -50.36
N GLY A 67 56.73 0.84 -50.24
CA GLY A 67 56.90 1.77 -51.37
C GLY A 67 55.69 2.09 -52.27
N ASP A 68 54.57 1.37 -52.17
CA ASP A 68 53.36 1.63 -52.96
C ASP A 68 52.26 2.33 -52.13
N VAL A 69 51.39 3.08 -52.82
CA VAL A 69 50.18 3.66 -52.25
C VAL A 69 49.22 2.52 -51.87
N ASN A 70 49.01 2.32 -50.57
CA ASN A 70 47.94 1.46 -50.08
C ASN A 70 46.61 2.19 -50.16
N MET A 71 45.76 1.84 -51.13
CA MET A 71 44.34 2.19 -51.11
C MET A 71 43.54 1.04 -50.47
N ARG A 72 42.63 1.36 -49.55
CA ARG A 72 41.52 0.47 -49.20
C ARG A 72 40.24 1.11 -49.72
N GLU A 73 39.55 0.42 -50.63
CA GLU A 73 38.14 0.71 -50.89
C GLU A 73 37.30 0.14 -49.75
N TYR A 74 36.48 0.99 -49.16
CA TYR A 74 35.50 0.60 -48.17
C TYR A 74 34.15 0.46 -48.87
N VAL A 75 33.65 -0.78 -48.97
CA VAL A 75 32.23 -0.99 -49.30
C VAL A 75 31.49 -1.13 -47.98
N ILE A 76 30.96 -0.03 -47.49
CA ILE A 76 30.10 -0.01 -46.30
C ILE A 76 28.68 -0.27 -46.79
N GLN A 77 28.16 -1.45 -46.50
CA GLN A 77 26.76 -1.79 -46.75
C GLN A 77 25.92 -1.43 -45.53
N PHE A 78 25.04 -0.46 -45.70
CA PHE A 78 24.01 -0.16 -44.70
C PHE A 78 22.83 -1.12 -44.91
N PRO A 79 22.25 -1.66 -43.83
CA PRO A 79 20.93 -2.26 -43.92
C PRO A 79 19.96 -1.22 -44.52
N VAL A 80 19.13 -1.65 -45.46
CA VAL A 80 18.04 -0.83 -46.02
C VAL A 80 16.72 -1.53 -45.68
N PRO A 81 16.25 -1.48 -44.42
CA PRO A 81 14.91 -1.92 -44.10
C PRO A 81 13.93 -0.93 -44.76
N GLY A 82 13.30 -1.34 -45.87
CA GLY A 82 12.39 -0.47 -46.64
C GLY A 82 13.08 0.31 -47.75
N SER A 83 12.79 1.61 -47.88
CA SER A 83 13.28 2.48 -48.96
C SER A 83 14.55 3.25 -48.63
N ASP A 84 14.90 3.38 -47.34
CA ASP A 84 15.92 4.31 -46.87
C ASP A 84 17.04 3.57 -46.12
N PRO A 85 18.31 3.96 -46.34
CA PRO A 85 19.45 3.37 -45.63
C PRO A 85 19.40 3.73 -44.14
N VAL A 86 19.49 2.73 -43.27
CA VAL A 86 19.60 2.93 -41.83
C VAL A 86 21.08 2.96 -41.44
N ILE A 87 21.55 4.14 -41.05
CA ILE A 87 22.94 4.36 -40.60
C ILE A 87 22.98 4.24 -39.08
N LYS A 88 23.74 3.26 -38.58
CA LYS A 88 24.08 3.13 -37.15
C LYS A 88 25.57 3.44 -37.00
N PHE A 89 25.93 4.52 -36.31
CA PHE A 89 27.29 4.82 -35.89
C PHE A 89 27.45 4.54 -34.41
N ASN A 90 28.61 4.00 -34.02
CA ASN A 90 28.92 3.75 -32.62
C ASN A 90 30.40 3.92 -32.24
N TYR A 91 31.21 4.55 -33.10
CA TYR A 91 32.63 4.69 -32.78
C TYR A 91 33.30 5.85 -33.52
N ALA A 92 34.32 6.40 -32.87
CA ALA A 92 35.34 7.25 -33.47
C ALA A 92 36.60 6.42 -33.74
N ILE A 93 37.14 6.50 -34.96
CA ILE A 93 38.51 6.03 -35.24
C ILE A 93 39.40 7.26 -35.16
N ASP A 94 40.28 7.31 -34.19
CA ASP A 94 41.40 8.24 -34.20
C ASP A 94 42.67 7.49 -34.54
N ALA A 95 43.62 8.11 -35.23
CA ALA A 95 44.85 7.50 -35.77
C ALA A 95 46.10 8.11 -35.16
N SER A 96 46.96 7.25 -34.60
CA SER A 96 48.30 7.64 -34.19
C SER A 96 49.33 7.44 -35.28
N TRP A 97 50.31 8.33 -35.26
CA TRP A 97 51.39 8.47 -36.22
C TRP A 97 52.71 7.91 -35.72
N ASP A 98 52.73 7.48 -34.45
CA ASP A 98 53.87 6.90 -33.79
C ASP A 98 54.10 5.47 -34.25
N VAL A 99 55.37 5.12 -34.50
CA VAL A 99 55.78 3.75 -34.83
C VAL A 99 55.88 2.92 -33.55
N PRO A 100 55.53 1.63 -33.58
CA PRO A 100 55.84 0.74 -32.47
C PRO A 100 57.36 0.62 -32.28
N ASP A 101 57.78 0.39 -31.04
CA ASP A 101 59.15 0.08 -30.66
C ASP A 101 59.64 -1.12 -31.50
N PRO A 102 60.66 -0.89 -32.35
CA PRO A 102 61.21 -1.93 -33.24
C PRO A 102 61.76 -3.15 -32.48
N MET A 103 62.01 -3.04 -31.18
CA MET A 103 62.47 -4.16 -30.35
C MET A 103 61.47 -5.32 -30.32
N TYR A 104 60.20 -5.07 -30.65
CA TYR A 104 59.14 -6.07 -30.63
C TYR A 104 58.78 -6.62 -32.02
N GLU A 105 59.50 -6.31 -33.10
CA GLU A 105 59.22 -6.92 -34.40
C GLU A 105 59.43 -8.46 -34.38
N PRO A 106 58.54 -9.28 -35.00
CA PRO A 106 57.32 -8.96 -35.75
C PRO A 106 56.03 -9.07 -34.92
N THR A 107 56.14 -9.28 -33.60
CA THR A 107 54.99 -9.51 -32.70
C THR A 107 54.88 -8.33 -31.77
N TYR A 108 53.89 -7.47 -32.01
CA TYR A 108 53.77 -6.19 -31.32
C TYR A 108 52.78 -6.29 -30.14
N PRO A 109 53.23 -6.52 -28.90
CA PRO A 109 52.36 -6.46 -27.74
C PRO A 109 51.98 -4.99 -27.42
N ILE A 110 51.06 -4.75 -26.48
CA ILE A 110 50.55 -3.39 -26.21
C ILE A 110 51.67 -2.43 -25.78
N GLU A 111 52.64 -2.91 -25.01
CA GLU A 111 53.81 -2.16 -24.58
C GLU A 111 54.77 -1.76 -25.71
N SER A 112 54.62 -2.33 -26.91
CA SER A 112 55.44 -1.95 -28.06
C SER A 112 54.98 -0.66 -28.72
N PHE A 113 53.93 0.03 -28.26
CA PHE A 113 53.55 1.32 -28.83
C PHE A 113 53.64 2.41 -27.76
N SER A 114 53.98 3.64 -28.18
CA SER A 114 54.07 4.78 -27.27
C SER A 114 52.72 5.04 -26.58
N PRO A 115 52.70 5.69 -25.40
CA PRO A 115 51.46 6.13 -24.78
C PRO A 115 50.59 7.00 -25.71
N GLY A 116 51.21 7.83 -26.56
CA GLY A 116 50.51 8.63 -27.58
C GLY A 116 49.98 7.83 -28.78
N ALA A 117 50.47 6.59 -28.97
CA ALA A 117 49.94 5.62 -29.92
C ALA A 117 48.78 4.80 -29.39
N GLN A 118 48.71 4.63 -28.07
CA GLN A 118 47.68 3.88 -27.36
C GLN A 118 46.48 4.76 -27.02
N MET A 119 45.92 5.46 -28.00
CA MET A 119 44.85 6.46 -27.82
C MET A 119 43.74 6.03 -26.86
N GLN A 120 43.58 6.76 -25.76
CA GLN A 120 43.01 6.21 -24.52
C GLN A 120 41.53 5.83 -24.57
N GLU A 121 40.69 6.39 -25.45
CA GLU A 121 39.23 6.34 -25.21
C GLU A 121 38.34 6.22 -26.46
N PRO A 122 38.50 5.21 -27.32
CA PRO A 122 37.38 4.83 -28.18
C PRO A 122 36.33 4.15 -27.29
N PHE A 123 35.15 4.75 -27.12
CA PHE A 123 34.02 4.08 -26.45
C PHE A 123 33.12 3.38 -27.46
N ASN A 124 32.54 2.24 -27.09
CA ASN A 124 31.38 1.65 -27.78
C ASN A 124 30.17 1.77 -26.87
N ILE A 125 29.02 2.18 -27.41
CA ILE A 125 27.87 2.57 -26.61
C ILE A 125 26.64 1.77 -27.03
N VAL A 126 26.04 1.01 -26.13
CA VAL A 126 24.77 0.32 -26.40
C VAL A 126 23.69 0.99 -25.59
N VAL A 127 22.58 1.34 -26.22
CA VAL A 127 21.42 1.91 -25.54
C VAL A 127 20.23 1.00 -25.70
N THR A 128 19.58 0.70 -24.59
CA THR A 128 18.33 -0.06 -24.55
C THR A 128 17.28 0.70 -23.75
N ASP A 129 16.03 0.62 -24.21
CA ASP A 129 14.89 1.11 -23.44
C ASP A 129 14.70 0.22 -22.19
N ALA A 130 14.63 0.86 -21.03
CA ALA A 130 14.57 0.21 -19.72
C ALA A 130 13.15 0.31 -19.12
N GLY A 131 12.12 0.25 -19.97
CA GLY A 131 10.72 0.37 -19.55
C GLY A 131 10.26 1.81 -19.43
N SER A 132 10.53 2.61 -20.47
CA SER A 132 10.02 3.98 -20.55
C SER A 132 8.49 4.02 -20.63
N ASP A 133 7.89 4.89 -19.81
CA ASP A 133 6.46 5.20 -19.81
C ASP A 133 6.18 6.68 -20.12
N ALA A 134 7.22 7.42 -20.53
CA ALA A 134 7.09 8.79 -20.99
C ALA A 134 6.05 8.92 -22.11
N PHE A 135 5.10 9.83 -21.94
CA PHE A 135 3.96 9.97 -22.86
C PHE A 135 3.62 11.43 -23.14
N HIS A 136 2.96 11.65 -24.28
CA HIS A 136 2.36 12.92 -24.65
C HIS A 136 1.03 12.71 -25.36
N THR A 137 -0.03 13.29 -24.80
CA THR A 137 -1.39 13.31 -25.37
C THR A 137 -1.80 14.75 -25.68
N SER A 138 -2.99 14.96 -26.24
CA SER A 138 -3.55 16.31 -26.42
C SER A 138 -3.86 17.03 -25.10
N THR A 139 -3.94 16.31 -23.97
CA THR A 139 -4.43 16.84 -22.69
C THR A 139 -3.40 16.78 -21.56
N ALA A 140 -2.36 15.95 -21.69
CA ALA A 140 -1.34 15.75 -20.67
C ALA A 140 -0.04 15.18 -21.26
N PHE A 141 1.07 15.42 -20.56
CA PHE A 141 2.36 14.77 -20.79
C PHE A 141 2.92 14.36 -19.43
N GLY A 142 3.73 13.31 -19.37
CA GLY A 142 4.19 12.76 -18.10
C GLY A 142 5.02 11.49 -18.28
N GLY A 143 5.16 10.73 -17.20
CA GLY A 143 6.01 9.54 -17.14
C GLY A 143 7.50 9.87 -17.06
N THR A 144 8.30 8.83 -17.26
CA THR A 144 9.75 8.83 -17.15
C THR A 144 10.33 8.10 -18.36
N LEU A 145 11.29 8.74 -19.01
CA LEU A 145 12.12 8.10 -20.03
C LEU A 145 13.23 7.33 -19.33
N ARG A 146 13.28 6.00 -19.52
CA ARG A 146 14.22 5.10 -18.85
C ARG A 146 15.16 4.47 -19.88
N LEU A 147 16.44 4.70 -19.73
CA LEU A 147 17.46 4.18 -20.65
C LEU A 147 18.54 3.44 -19.87
N ASP A 148 18.93 2.28 -20.37
CA ASP A 148 20.18 1.62 -19.99
C ASP A 148 21.21 1.94 -21.06
N ILE A 149 22.27 2.67 -20.67
CA ILE A 149 23.37 3.08 -21.54
C ILE A 149 24.61 2.30 -21.11
N GLU A 150 24.97 1.27 -21.85
CA GLU A 150 26.20 0.52 -21.66
C GLU A 150 27.35 1.21 -22.41
N ILE A 151 28.38 1.61 -21.68
CA ILE A 151 29.59 2.21 -22.23
C ILE A 151 30.73 1.22 -22.04
N PHE A 152 31.32 0.80 -23.15
CA PHE A 152 32.48 -0.07 -23.19
C PHE A 152 33.76 0.75 -23.36
N ASP A 153 34.70 0.57 -22.44
CA ASP A 153 36.08 0.98 -22.62
C ASP A 153 36.90 -0.17 -23.21
N TRP A 154 37.58 0.15 -24.29
CA TRP A 154 38.38 -0.78 -25.07
C TRP A 154 39.80 -0.95 -24.53
N GLN A 155 40.22 -0.18 -23.53
CA GLN A 155 41.59 -0.13 -22.98
C GLN A 155 41.72 -0.59 -21.52
N SER A 156 40.69 -1.22 -20.98
CA SER A 156 40.56 -1.38 -19.53
C SER A 156 41.56 -2.28 -18.77
N PRO A 157 42.58 -2.98 -19.35
CA PRO A 157 43.57 -3.66 -18.52
C PRO A 157 44.36 -2.75 -17.55
N VAL A 158 44.25 -1.42 -17.63
CA VAL A 158 45.13 -0.48 -16.89
C VAL A 158 44.42 0.56 -16.00
N ASN A 159 43.09 0.69 -16.05
CA ASN A 159 42.37 1.69 -15.24
C ASN A 159 41.65 1.07 -14.01
N PRO A 160 42.06 1.40 -12.76
CA PRO A 160 41.40 0.94 -11.55
C PRO A 160 40.02 1.60 -11.28
N ASP A 161 39.74 2.77 -11.88
CA ASP A 161 38.50 3.53 -11.67
C ASP A 161 37.36 3.09 -12.61
N GLY A 162 37.68 2.28 -13.63
CA GLY A 162 36.74 1.76 -14.63
C GLY A 162 36.08 2.86 -15.49
N VAL A 163 35.14 2.46 -16.35
CA VAL A 163 34.48 3.37 -17.32
C VAL A 163 33.86 4.61 -16.65
N ALA A 164 33.30 4.48 -15.44
CA ALA A 164 32.70 5.61 -14.72
C ALA A 164 33.72 6.70 -14.33
N GLY A 165 35.00 6.35 -14.16
CA GLY A 165 36.08 7.30 -13.91
C GLY A 165 36.65 7.95 -15.17
N GLU A 166 36.31 7.44 -16.36
CA GLU A 166 36.85 7.88 -17.66
C GLU A 166 35.90 8.79 -18.44
N ILE A 167 34.67 8.96 -17.97
CA ILE A 167 33.67 9.81 -18.61
C ILE A 167 33.33 11.02 -17.74
N SER A 168 33.11 12.17 -18.38
CA SER A 168 32.75 13.44 -17.73
C SER A 168 31.35 13.93 -18.08
N GLY A 169 30.69 13.30 -19.05
CA GLY A 169 29.32 13.64 -19.43
C GLY A 169 28.71 12.61 -20.37
N ILE A 170 27.39 12.48 -20.30
CA ILE A 170 26.58 11.76 -21.27
C ILE A 170 25.50 12.73 -21.73
N ILE A 171 25.64 13.28 -22.93
CA ILE A 171 24.79 14.36 -23.42
C ILE A 171 23.82 13.81 -24.45
N LEU A 172 22.52 13.98 -24.22
CA LEU A 172 21.46 13.65 -25.17
C LEU A 172 20.92 14.91 -25.85
N GLU A 173 20.75 14.83 -27.17
CA GLU A 173 20.23 15.89 -28.02
C GLU A 173 19.22 15.32 -29.02
N GLY A 174 18.14 16.05 -29.31
CA GLY A 174 17.16 15.62 -30.31
C GLY A 174 15.74 16.10 -29.99
N GLY A 175 14.77 15.64 -30.78
CA GLY A 175 13.38 16.13 -30.76
C GLY A 175 12.73 16.31 -29.37
N PRO A 176 12.82 15.34 -28.44
CA PRO A 176 12.18 15.44 -27.12
C PRO A 176 13.00 16.26 -26.11
N PHE A 177 14.19 16.75 -26.50
CA PHE A 177 15.06 17.58 -25.67
C PHE A 177 15.11 19.01 -26.23
N GLY A 178 14.71 20.00 -25.43
CA GLY A 178 14.72 21.41 -25.87
C GLY A 178 16.14 21.98 -26.06
N SER A 179 17.12 21.40 -25.37
CA SER A 179 18.54 21.69 -25.45
C SER A 179 19.33 20.43 -25.10
N PRO A 180 20.64 20.35 -25.42
CA PRO A 180 21.49 19.27 -24.97
C PRO A 180 21.39 19.06 -23.45
N LEU A 181 21.09 17.84 -23.01
CA LEU A 181 20.91 17.47 -21.61
C LEU A 181 22.02 16.51 -21.18
N ASP A 182 22.84 16.90 -20.21
CA ASP A 182 23.80 16.00 -19.57
C ASP A 182 23.08 15.15 -18.52
N ILE A 183 23.03 13.85 -18.77
CA ILE A 183 22.30 12.85 -17.97
C ILE A 183 23.23 12.04 -17.07
N LEU A 184 24.55 12.24 -17.14
CA LEU A 184 25.49 11.55 -16.25
C LEU A 184 25.21 11.83 -14.76
N PRO A 185 24.83 13.05 -14.32
CA PRO A 185 24.51 13.32 -12.90
C PRO A 185 23.29 12.57 -12.35
N MET A 186 22.39 12.09 -13.21
CA MET A 186 21.19 11.32 -12.85
C MET A 186 21.34 9.82 -13.19
N ALA A 187 22.49 9.41 -13.71
CA ALA A 187 22.77 8.03 -14.07
C ALA A 187 23.23 7.22 -12.85
N THR A 188 22.65 6.03 -12.67
CA THR A 188 23.07 5.08 -11.64
C THR A 188 23.80 3.91 -12.29
N PRO A 189 25.07 3.63 -11.94
CA PRO A 189 25.79 2.47 -12.47
C PRO A 189 25.18 1.17 -11.93
N MET A 190 24.87 0.23 -12.82
CA MET A 190 24.25 -1.05 -12.45
C MET A 190 25.25 -2.04 -11.83
N PRO A 191 24.79 -2.95 -10.93
CA PRO A 191 25.60 -4.06 -10.44
C PRO A 191 26.11 -4.96 -11.57
N GLY A 192 27.41 -5.27 -11.56
CA GLY A 192 28.06 -6.05 -12.63
C GLY A 192 28.88 -5.23 -13.62
N SER A 193 28.89 -3.90 -13.46
CA SER A 193 29.87 -3.02 -14.10
C SER A 193 31.29 -3.49 -13.81
N SER A 194 32.11 -3.53 -14.84
CA SER A 194 33.50 -3.98 -14.82
C SER A 194 34.42 -2.85 -15.25
N ALA A 195 35.74 -3.07 -15.15
CA ALA A 195 36.69 -2.10 -15.68
C ALA A 195 36.46 -1.84 -17.19
N VAL A 196 36.00 -2.85 -17.97
CA VAL A 196 35.84 -2.78 -19.45
C VAL A 196 34.47 -2.31 -19.92
N SER A 197 33.44 -2.35 -19.06
CA SER A 197 32.07 -1.99 -19.43
C SER A 197 31.28 -1.57 -18.20
N SER A 198 30.56 -0.47 -18.28
CA SER A 198 29.61 -0.04 -17.25
C SER A 198 28.25 0.27 -17.88
N VAL A 199 27.19 -0.25 -17.27
CA VAL A 199 25.80 0.06 -17.66
C VAL A 199 25.29 1.15 -16.73
N PHE A 200 24.87 2.26 -17.33
CA PHE A 200 24.27 3.39 -16.65
C PHE A 200 22.76 3.31 -16.83
N ASN A 201 22.03 3.05 -15.75
CA ASN A 201 20.58 3.20 -15.73
C ASN A 201 20.23 4.68 -15.52
N VAL A 202 19.37 5.22 -16.38
CA VAL A 202 19.06 6.65 -16.43
C VAL A 202 17.55 6.82 -16.43
N GLU A 203 17.05 7.60 -15.48
CA GLU A 203 15.66 8.00 -15.40
C GLU A 203 15.54 9.51 -15.65
N ILE A 204 14.82 9.90 -16.71
CA ILE A 204 14.61 11.29 -17.10
C ILE A 204 13.13 11.61 -16.98
N ASP A 205 12.78 12.40 -15.97
CA ASP A 205 11.41 12.82 -15.75
C ASP A 205 10.90 13.71 -16.88
N ALA A 206 9.60 13.61 -17.16
CA ALA A 206 8.92 14.42 -18.16
C ALA A 206 9.13 15.93 -18.01
N GLY A 207 9.40 16.44 -16.81
CA GLY A 207 9.70 17.86 -16.56
C GLY A 207 11.01 18.35 -17.20
N LEU A 208 11.94 17.44 -17.51
CA LEU A 208 13.19 17.74 -18.22
C LEU A 208 13.07 17.52 -19.73
N LEU A 209 11.98 16.91 -20.19
CA LEU A 209 11.68 16.66 -21.59
C LEU A 209 10.83 17.81 -22.14
N GLN A 210 11.09 18.25 -23.37
CA GLN A 210 10.22 19.17 -24.09
C GLN A 210 9.32 18.40 -25.05
N MET A 211 8.47 17.54 -24.49
CA MET A 211 7.52 16.74 -25.26
C MET A 211 6.41 17.64 -25.80
N ASN A 212 6.32 17.75 -27.13
CA ASN A 212 5.24 18.47 -27.83
C ASN A 212 4.41 17.56 -28.76
N GLN A 213 4.82 16.29 -28.89
CA GLN A 213 4.14 15.26 -29.65
C GLN A 213 4.59 13.87 -29.14
N SER A 214 3.77 12.86 -29.34
CA SER A 214 4.15 11.45 -29.19
C SER A 214 4.81 10.91 -30.46
N GLY A 215 5.44 9.74 -30.35
CA GLY A 215 6.05 9.03 -31.47
C GLY A 215 7.47 8.56 -31.19
N ASP A 216 8.10 8.05 -32.25
CA ASP A 216 9.48 7.58 -32.21
C ASP A 216 10.42 8.72 -32.62
N PHE A 217 11.48 8.95 -31.82
CA PHE A 217 12.43 10.03 -32.00
C PHE A 217 13.85 9.47 -32.09
N MET A 218 14.54 9.79 -33.19
CA MET A 218 15.99 9.58 -33.27
C MET A 218 16.71 10.69 -32.49
N ILE A 219 17.54 10.29 -31.53
CA ILE A 219 18.32 11.18 -30.69
C ILE A 219 19.82 10.92 -30.88
N LEU A 220 20.61 12.00 -30.78
CA LEU A 220 22.07 11.97 -30.79
C LEU A 220 22.56 11.96 -29.34
N GLY A 221 23.40 10.99 -29.01
CA GLY A 221 24.09 10.93 -27.75
C GLY A 221 25.59 11.19 -27.90
N THR A 222 26.17 11.86 -26.91
CA THR A 222 27.61 12.15 -26.82
C THR A 222 28.12 11.68 -25.47
N VAL A 223 29.13 10.80 -25.46
CA VAL A 223 29.88 10.45 -24.24
C VAL A 223 31.17 11.23 -24.25
N GLN A 224 31.36 12.09 -23.26
CA GLN A 224 32.55 12.91 -23.11
C GLN A 224 33.58 12.22 -22.23
N SER A 225 34.84 12.27 -22.64
CA SER A 225 35.99 11.83 -21.86
C SER A 225 36.25 12.72 -20.65
N ALA A 226 36.70 12.12 -19.53
CA ALA A 226 37.19 12.82 -18.35
C ALA A 226 38.65 13.27 -18.46
N ASN A 227 39.40 12.79 -19.45
CA ASN A 227 40.80 13.16 -19.67
C ASN A 227 40.93 14.54 -20.39
N PRO A 228 42.03 15.28 -20.12
CA PRO A 228 42.17 16.68 -20.56
C PRO A 228 42.26 16.86 -22.08
N SER A 229 41.93 18.08 -22.52
CA SER A 229 41.94 18.54 -23.93
C SER A 229 43.35 18.73 -24.51
N ASP A 230 44.38 18.08 -23.97
CA ASP A 230 45.79 18.35 -24.25
C ASP A 230 46.37 17.48 -25.37
N TYR A 231 45.52 17.04 -26.31
CA TYR A 231 45.97 16.39 -27.54
C TYR A 231 46.96 17.29 -28.28
N GLN A 232 48.25 16.95 -28.19
CA GLN A 232 49.30 17.50 -29.03
C GLN A 232 49.60 16.48 -30.15
N PRO A 233 49.26 16.76 -31.42
CA PRO A 233 49.76 15.94 -32.51
C PRO A 233 51.29 16.10 -32.60
N GLN A 234 52.04 15.10 -32.13
CA GLN A 234 53.50 15.13 -32.13
C GLN A 234 54.08 14.74 -33.49
N LEU A 235 53.80 15.53 -34.53
CA LEU A 235 54.66 15.55 -35.71
C LEU A 235 55.92 16.38 -35.40
N PRO A 236 57.09 16.09 -36.00
CA PRO A 236 58.25 16.97 -35.93
C PRO A 236 57.89 18.39 -36.44
N GLY A 237 57.78 19.37 -35.54
CA GLY A 237 57.27 20.74 -35.81
C GLY A 237 55.83 21.03 -35.33
N GLY A 238 55.22 20.12 -34.56
CA GLY A 238 53.83 20.13 -34.11
C GLY A 238 53.40 21.19 -33.10
N ASP A 239 54.32 22.01 -32.57
CA ASP A 239 54.01 23.11 -31.62
C ASP A 239 53.18 24.26 -32.25
N SER A 240 52.79 24.13 -33.52
CA SER A 240 52.05 25.17 -34.27
C SER A 240 50.54 24.98 -34.31
N TYR A 241 50.01 23.84 -33.82
CA TYR A 241 48.58 23.59 -33.77
C TYR A 241 48.06 23.70 -32.33
N ILE A 242 47.51 24.87 -31.99
CA ILE A 242 46.84 25.10 -30.70
C ILE A 242 45.49 24.39 -30.77
N TYR A 243 45.37 23.25 -30.09
CA TYR A 243 44.06 22.65 -29.82
C TYR A 243 43.18 23.71 -29.12
N PRO A 244 41.88 23.86 -29.46
CA PRO A 244 41.02 24.73 -28.69
C PRO A 244 41.11 24.28 -27.24
N HIS A 245 41.51 25.18 -26.34
CA HIS A 245 41.90 24.88 -24.95
C HIS A 245 40.74 24.29 -24.09
N ASN A 246 39.61 23.95 -24.71
CA ASN A 246 38.36 23.46 -24.14
C ASN A 246 37.65 22.39 -25.01
N ALA A 247 38.31 21.79 -26.01
CA ALA A 247 37.70 20.73 -26.83
C ALA A 247 37.90 19.36 -26.16
N MET A 248 36.81 18.71 -25.76
CA MET A 248 36.83 17.39 -25.10
C MET A 248 36.79 16.26 -26.14
N LEU A 249 37.52 15.18 -25.87
CA LEU A 249 37.39 13.94 -26.63
C LEU A 249 35.99 13.35 -26.37
N SER A 250 35.33 12.86 -27.42
CA SER A 250 33.96 12.35 -27.27
C SER A 250 33.64 11.24 -28.27
N ALA A 251 32.85 10.27 -27.81
CA ALA A 251 32.20 9.28 -28.64
C ALA A 251 30.74 9.67 -28.90
N TYR A 252 30.22 9.31 -30.07
CA TYR A 252 28.86 9.65 -30.48
C TYR A 252 28.07 8.40 -30.82
N PHE A 253 26.79 8.38 -30.47
CA PHE A 253 25.84 7.33 -30.82
C PHE A 253 24.51 7.91 -31.25
N MET A 254 23.74 7.12 -32.02
CA MET A 254 22.35 7.42 -32.34
C MET A 254 21.47 6.32 -31.77
N THR A 255 20.39 6.69 -31.10
CA THR A 255 19.37 5.74 -30.66
C THR A 255 17.99 6.28 -30.94
N GLU A 256 17.03 5.38 -31.12
CA GLU A 256 15.61 5.72 -31.15
C GLU A 256 15.08 5.66 -29.72
N ILE A 257 14.24 6.63 -29.36
CA ILE A 257 13.44 6.58 -28.14
C ILE A 257 11.97 6.75 -28.50
N LYS A 258 11.08 6.27 -27.64
CA LYS A 258 9.65 6.30 -27.86
C LYS A 258 8.96 7.14 -26.80
N ILE A 259 8.11 8.06 -27.25
CA ILE A 259 7.15 8.78 -26.41
C ILE A 259 5.76 8.23 -26.72
N LEU A 260 5.10 7.66 -25.72
CA LEU A 260 3.79 7.02 -25.86
C LEU A 260 2.71 8.05 -26.18
N ASP A 261 1.68 7.62 -26.90
CA ASP A 261 0.49 8.43 -27.25
C ASP A 261 -0.68 8.21 -26.27
N SER A 262 -0.45 7.43 -25.21
CA SER A 262 -1.44 7.08 -24.20
C SER A 262 -0.76 6.80 -22.84
N TYR A 263 -1.56 6.81 -21.78
CA TYR A 263 -1.18 6.46 -20.42
C TYR A 263 -2.34 5.68 -19.77
N THR A 264 -2.06 4.99 -18.67
CA THR A 264 -3.11 4.34 -17.87
C THR A 264 -3.85 5.41 -17.06
N PRO A 265 -5.16 5.67 -17.29
CA PRO A 265 -5.91 6.64 -16.50
C PRO A 265 -6.11 6.17 -15.05
N PHE A 266 -6.40 7.10 -14.14
CA PHE A 266 -6.83 6.74 -12.79
C PHE A 266 -8.17 5.97 -12.86
N THR A 267 -8.39 5.08 -11.90
CA THR A 267 -9.68 4.43 -11.67
C THR A 267 -9.87 4.22 -10.18
N VAL A 268 -10.84 4.91 -9.58
CA VAL A 268 -11.22 4.77 -8.18
C VAL A 268 -11.83 3.38 -7.98
N ILE A 269 -11.32 2.63 -7.01
CA ILE A 269 -11.78 1.27 -6.70
C ILE A 269 -12.60 1.25 -5.42
N LYS A 270 -12.19 2.02 -4.40
CA LYS A 270 -12.93 2.14 -3.13
C LYS A 270 -12.69 3.51 -2.49
N PRO A 271 -13.74 4.20 -2.00
CA PRO A 271 -15.15 3.85 -2.15
C PRO A 271 -15.62 4.12 -3.59
N ASN A 272 -16.46 3.25 -4.12
CA ASN A 272 -16.96 3.38 -5.49
C ASN A 272 -18.49 3.19 -5.62
N GLY A 273 -19.21 3.11 -4.50
CA GLY A 273 -20.66 3.06 -4.47
C GLY A 273 -21.25 2.16 -3.40
N GLY A 274 -22.22 2.69 -2.64
CA GLY A 274 -23.04 1.93 -1.69
C GLY A 274 -22.36 1.57 -0.36
N GLU A 275 -21.09 1.93 -0.17
CA GLU A 275 -20.44 1.79 1.13
C GLU A 275 -21.01 2.78 2.15
N ALA A 276 -20.95 2.42 3.43
CA ALA A 276 -21.24 3.30 4.55
C ALA A 276 -20.02 3.32 5.48
N TRP A 277 -19.34 4.45 5.53
CA TRP A 277 -18.12 4.65 6.32
C TRP A 277 -18.43 5.45 7.56
N GLN A 278 -18.06 4.91 8.73
CA GLN A 278 -18.34 5.56 10.00
C GLN A 278 -17.41 6.75 10.22
N VAL A 279 -17.97 7.83 10.75
CA VAL A 279 -17.22 8.99 11.27
C VAL A 279 -16.13 8.50 12.22
N ASN A 280 -14.95 9.10 12.11
CA ASN A 280 -13.75 8.76 12.88
C ASN A 280 -13.25 7.33 12.71
N SER A 281 -13.78 6.53 11.78
CA SER A 281 -13.18 5.23 11.43
C SER A 281 -11.97 5.43 10.53
N ASP A 282 -11.01 4.50 10.64
CA ASP A 282 -9.89 4.41 9.70
C ASP A 282 -10.32 3.56 8.50
N GLN A 283 -10.39 4.18 7.34
CA GLN A 283 -10.77 3.55 6.08
C GLN A 283 -9.67 3.71 5.05
N GLN A 284 -9.62 2.81 4.09
CA GLN A 284 -8.65 2.90 3.00
C GLN A 284 -9.35 3.29 1.70
N ILE A 285 -8.92 4.40 1.12
CA ILE A 285 -9.25 4.80 -0.25
C ILE A 285 -8.29 4.06 -1.18
N THR A 286 -8.80 3.41 -2.24
CA THR A 286 -7.98 2.66 -3.20
C THR A 286 -8.31 3.04 -4.63
N TRP A 287 -7.30 3.03 -5.48
CA TRP A 287 -7.41 3.30 -6.91
C TRP A 287 -6.36 2.50 -7.69
N THR A 288 -6.49 2.52 -9.02
CA THR A 288 -5.49 1.98 -9.94
C THR A 288 -5.14 2.99 -11.03
N GLY A 289 -4.03 2.74 -11.72
CA GLY A 289 -3.58 3.56 -12.84
C GLY A 289 -2.95 4.88 -12.44
N GLY A 290 -2.79 5.76 -13.42
CA GLY A 290 -1.99 6.98 -13.27
C GLY A 290 -0.51 6.70 -13.07
N ASP A 291 0.00 5.55 -13.52
CA ASP A 291 1.39 5.09 -13.31
C ASP A 291 2.43 6.13 -13.76
N ALA A 292 2.05 6.97 -14.73
CA ALA A 292 2.88 8.04 -15.25
C ALA A 292 2.89 9.32 -14.38
N PHE A 293 2.18 9.32 -13.25
CA PHE A 293 2.13 10.38 -12.25
C PHE A 293 2.60 9.80 -10.90
N PRO A 294 3.77 10.22 -10.40
CA PRO A 294 4.35 9.66 -9.17
C PRO A 294 3.60 10.08 -7.91
N THR A 295 2.77 11.11 -8.01
CA THR A 295 1.99 11.68 -6.92
C THR A 295 0.54 11.96 -7.34
N VAL A 296 -0.36 11.94 -6.37
CA VAL A 296 -1.79 12.22 -6.55
C VAL A 296 -2.32 13.17 -5.48
N LYS A 297 -3.33 13.94 -5.86
CA LYS A 297 -4.20 14.71 -4.97
C LYS A 297 -5.51 13.93 -4.74
N ILE A 298 -5.99 13.93 -3.49
CA ILE A 298 -7.23 13.25 -3.09
C ILE A 298 -8.20 14.25 -2.47
N GLU A 299 -9.43 14.24 -2.95
CA GLU A 299 -10.51 15.12 -2.50
C GLU A 299 -11.81 14.32 -2.34
N TYR A 300 -12.72 14.80 -1.49
CA TYR A 300 -14.10 14.34 -1.44
C TYR A 300 -15.10 15.48 -1.66
N SER A 301 -16.33 15.11 -2.03
CA SER A 301 -17.41 16.06 -2.24
C SER A 301 -18.75 15.41 -1.91
N LYS A 302 -19.68 16.21 -1.38
CA LYS A 302 -21.08 15.83 -1.13
C LYS A 302 -22.02 16.20 -2.28
N ASP A 303 -21.51 16.88 -3.32
CA ASP A 303 -22.30 17.44 -4.42
C ASP A 303 -21.77 17.08 -5.82
N ASP A 304 -21.04 15.96 -5.94
CA ASP A 304 -20.43 15.49 -7.19
C ASP A 304 -19.45 16.53 -7.78
N PHE A 305 -18.69 17.18 -6.90
CA PHE A 305 -17.65 18.17 -7.21
C PHE A 305 -18.17 19.40 -7.99
N VAL A 306 -19.41 19.83 -7.75
CA VAL A 306 -20.01 21.00 -8.39
C VAL A 306 -19.56 22.30 -7.69
N ALA A 307 -19.69 22.36 -6.37
CA ALA A 307 -19.28 23.50 -5.55
C ALA A 307 -18.66 23.08 -4.21
N ASP A 308 -19.05 21.93 -3.68
CA ASP A 308 -18.52 21.33 -2.47
C ASP A 308 -17.25 20.53 -2.80
N ILE A 309 -16.09 20.99 -2.32
CA ILE A 309 -14.80 20.31 -2.55
C ILE A 309 -14.03 20.37 -1.25
N HIS A 310 -13.75 19.20 -0.70
CA HIS A 310 -12.99 19.03 0.52
C HIS A 310 -11.68 18.31 0.21
N GLU A 311 -10.56 18.96 0.52
CA GLU A 311 -9.24 18.36 0.36
C GLU A 311 -8.99 17.33 1.46
N ILE A 312 -8.64 16.11 1.06
CA ILE A 312 -8.13 15.07 1.98
C ILE A 312 -6.61 15.22 2.09
N ILE A 313 -5.92 15.29 0.95
CA ILE A 313 -4.49 15.55 0.87
C ILE A 313 -4.12 16.18 -0.48
N ASP A 314 -3.27 17.20 -0.46
CA ASP A 314 -2.86 17.95 -1.66
C ASP A 314 -1.88 17.17 -2.56
N SER A 315 -1.01 16.34 -1.96
CA SER A 315 -0.08 15.47 -2.70
C SER A 315 0.38 14.30 -1.84
N THR A 316 0.26 13.08 -2.35
CA THR A 316 0.81 11.84 -1.79
C THR A 316 1.38 10.95 -2.88
N VAL A 317 2.23 9.98 -2.52
CA VAL A 317 2.79 9.01 -3.47
C VAL A 317 1.67 8.21 -4.14
N ASN A 318 1.76 8.03 -5.46
CA ASN A 318 0.84 7.18 -6.21
C ASN A 318 1.19 5.70 -6.04
N ASN A 319 0.74 5.08 -4.94
CA ASN A 319 0.93 3.65 -4.64
C ASN A 319 -0.40 2.86 -4.64
N GLY A 320 -1.49 3.47 -5.13
CA GLY A 320 -2.80 2.84 -5.28
C GLY A 320 -3.68 2.84 -4.03
N PHE A 321 -3.23 3.40 -2.91
CA PHE A 321 -4.05 3.51 -1.70
C PHE A 321 -3.70 4.71 -0.80
N PHE A 322 -4.65 5.11 0.03
CA PHE A 322 -4.47 6.13 1.06
C PHE A 322 -5.30 5.80 2.29
N ASP A 323 -4.66 5.76 3.45
CA ASP A 323 -5.34 5.57 4.72
C ASP A 323 -5.98 6.89 5.16
N TRP A 324 -7.30 6.90 5.27
CA TRP A 324 -8.11 8.07 5.55
C TRP A 324 -8.86 7.92 6.87
N LYS A 325 -8.65 8.88 7.77
CA LYS A 325 -9.51 9.08 8.94
C LYS A 325 -10.78 9.79 8.48
N VAL A 326 -11.89 9.07 8.43
CA VAL A 326 -13.17 9.59 7.93
C VAL A 326 -13.62 10.76 8.82
N PRO A 327 -13.89 11.95 8.26
CA PRO A 327 -14.26 13.13 9.04
C PRO A 327 -15.68 13.01 9.60
N ASP A 328 -15.97 13.79 10.64
CA ASP A 328 -17.35 14.03 11.10
C ASP A 328 -18.08 14.98 10.16
N ASP A 329 -18.41 14.48 8.97
CA ASP A 329 -19.14 15.21 7.93
C ASP A 329 -20.15 14.28 7.24
N GLN A 330 -21.19 13.93 7.99
CA GLN A 330 -22.19 12.93 7.60
C GLN A 330 -22.97 13.35 6.34
N SER A 331 -23.13 12.42 5.41
CA SER A 331 -23.89 12.60 4.16
C SER A 331 -24.08 11.25 3.46
N ASP A 332 -25.20 11.10 2.74
CA ASP A 332 -25.47 9.93 1.90
C ASP A 332 -24.98 10.10 0.44
N THR A 333 -24.41 11.26 0.09
CA THR A 333 -24.05 11.63 -1.29
C THR A 333 -22.58 11.97 -1.45
N VAL A 334 -21.68 11.16 -0.87
CA VAL A 334 -20.23 11.43 -0.92
C VAL A 334 -19.58 10.73 -2.11
N LYS A 335 -18.63 11.41 -2.76
CA LYS A 335 -17.73 10.83 -3.79
C LYS A 335 -16.27 11.20 -3.52
N ILE A 336 -15.36 10.32 -3.93
CA ILE A 336 -13.92 10.57 -3.93
C ILE A 336 -13.46 10.95 -5.34
N ARG A 337 -12.50 11.88 -5.44
CA ARG A 337 -11.75 12.18 -6.64
C ARG A 337 -10.27 11.94 -6.40
N ILE A 338 -9.65 11.17 -7.30
CA ILE A 338 -8.20 11.00 -7.39
C ILE A 338 -7.73 11.75 -8.63
N SER A 339 -6.78 12.67 -8.46
CA SER A 339 -6.28 13.49 -9.57
C SER A 339 -4.76 13.58 -9.56
N SER A 340 -4.16 13.85 -10.72
CA SER A 340 -2.77 14.29 -10.75
C SER A 340 -2.68 15.67 -10.11
N ASP A 341 -1.76 15.82 -9.16
CA ASP A 341 -1.39 17.09 -8.54
C ASP A 341 -0.77 18.09 -9.54
N MET A 342 -0.04 17.59 -10.54
CA MET A 342 0.55 18.39 -11.62
C MET A 342 -0.45 18.75 -12.72
N PHE A 343 -1.38 17.84 -13.04
CA PHE A 343 -2.37 18.00 -14.10
C PHE A 343 -3.78 17.69 -13.59
N PRO A 344 -4.46 18.62 -12.90
CA PRO A 344 -5.76 18.37 -12.27
C PRO A 344 -6.88 17.97 -13.24
N GLY A 345 -6.69 18.14 -14.55
CA GLY A 345 -7.60 17.65 -15.60
C GLY A 345 -7.47 16.15 -15.87
N VAL A 346 -6.48 15.48 -15.30
CA VAL A 346 -6.32 14.02 -15.29
C VAL A 346 -6.75 13.51 -13.94
N PHE A 347 -7.95 12.98 -13.89
CA PHE A 347 -8.57 12.52 -12.65
C PHE A 347 -9.57 11.41 -12.94
N ASP A 348 -9.95 10.72 -11.88
CA ASP A 348 -11.13 9.87 -11.84
C ASP A 348 -11.95 10.17 -10.59
N VAL A 349 -13.25 9.88 -10.66
CA VAL A 349 -14.21 10.11 -9.57
C VAL A 349 -14.96 8.81 -9.32
N SER A 350 -15.29 8.51 -8.06
CA SER A 350 -16.19 7.40 -7.72
C SER A 350 -17.43 7.36 -8.63
N ASP A 351 -17.75 6.18 -9.14
CA ASP A 351 -18.87 5.94 -10.05
C ASP A 351 -20.21 6.33 -9.40
N GLU A 352 -20.45 5.80 -8.20
CA GLU A 352 -21.66 6.00 -7.41
C GLU A 352 -21.35 6.62 -6.03
N TYR A 353 -22.40 7.06 -5.33
CA TYR A 353 -22.27 7.63 -3.99
C TYR A 353 -21.99 6.58 -2.93
N PHE A 354 -21.16 6.94 -1.95
CA PHE A 354 -21.07 6.28 -0.65
C PHE A 354 -21.56 7.22 0.45
N ALA A 355 -21.80 6.67 1.64
CA ALA A 355 -22.27 7.43 2.81
C ALA A 355 -21.17 7.58 3.86
N ILE A 356 -21.10 8.75 4.49
CA ILE A 356 -20.45 8.94 5.79
C ILE A 356 -21.54 8.93 6.85
N VAL A 357 -21.49 7.97 7.77
CA VAL A 357 -22.52 7.72 8.78
C VAL A 357 -21.97 7.95 10.19
N ALA A 358 -22.84 8.25 11.15
CA ALA A 358 -22.43 8.45 12.55
C ALA A 358 -21.52 7.30 13.05
N GLY A 359 -20.44 7.66 13.74
CA GLY A 359 -19.61 6.71 14.49
C GLY A 359 -20.40 6.19 15.70
N LEU A 360 -20.01 5.05 16.25
CA LEU A 360 -20.59 4.53 17.48
C LEU A 360 -19.64 4.83 18.65
N ASP A 361 -20.17 5.31 19.77
CA ASP A 361 -19.41 5.45 21.02
C ASP A 361 -19.43 4.12 21.78
N GLU A 362 -18.31 3.73 22.39
CA GLU A 362 -18.32 2.64 23.38
C GLU A 362 -19.17 3.06 24.57
N MET A 363 -20.12 2.20 24.95
CA MET A 363 -21.07 2.48 26.02
C MET A 363 -21.33 1.23 26.84
N VAL A 364 -21.62 1.46 28.12
CA VAL A 364 -22.15 0.46 29.04
C VAL A 364 -23.62 0.74 29.27
N VAL A 365 -24.50 -0.24 29.02
CA VAL A 365 -25.88 -0.20 29.49
C VAL A 365 -26.03 -1.06 30.74
N TYR A 366 -26.85 -0.63 31.69
CA TYR A 366 -27.01 -1.34 32.95
C TYR A 366 -28.36 -1.04 33.60
N ALA A 367 -28.77 -1.90 34.53
CA ALA A 367 -29.97 -1.67 35.32
C ALA A 367 -29.60 -1.04 36.66
N ALA A 368 -30.30 0.02 37.07
CA ALA A 368 -30.05 0.67 38.35
C ALA A 368 -31.35 0.96 39.10
N ASP A 369 -31.35 0.75 40.41
CA ASP A 369 -32.48 1.07 41.27
C ASP A 369 -32.77 2.59 41.26
N GLY A 370 -31.76 3.41 40.93
CA GLY A 370 -31.88 4.84 40.65
C GLY A 370 -32.37 5.69 41.83
N PRO A 371 -32.53 7.02 41.63
CA PRO A 371 -33.20 7.90 42.58
C PRO A 371 -34.74 7.85 42.45
N ALA A 372 -35.26 7.32 41.35
CA ALA A 372 -36.69 7.20 41.07
C ALA A 372 -37.31 5.97 41.77
N ALA A 373 -38.65 5.88 41.80
CA ALA A 373 -39.32 4.72 42.38
C ALA A 373 -39.26 3.52 41.42
N GLY A 374 -38.30 2.61 41.63
CA GLY A 374 -38.15 1.35 40.90
C GLY A 374 -36.97 1.35 39.93
N ARG A 375 -36.42 0.16 39.68
CA ARG A 375 -35.25 -0.07 38.81
C ARG A 375 -35.50 0.37 37.37
N GLN A 376 -34.50 0.98 36.73
CA GLN A 376 -34.54 1.50 35.36
C GLN A 376 -33.27 1.11 34.58
N ILE A 377 -33.31 1.22 33.25
CA ILE A 377 -32.13 1.06 32.39
C ILE A 377 -31.43 2.40 32.20
N TYR A 378 -30.11 2.39 32.36
CA TYR A 378 -29.22 3.52 32.16
C TYR A 378 -28.11 3.17 31.17
N SER A 379 -27.47 4.19 30.60
CA SER A 379 -26.16 4.06 29.95
C SER A 379 -25.14 5.02 30.55
N ILE A 380 -23.87 4.64 30.49
CA ILE A 380 -22.72 5.45 30.91
C ILE A 380 -21.53 5.14 30.00
N ASP A 381 -20.68 6.15 29.82
CA ASP A 381 -19.35 5.97 29.24
C ASP A 381 -18.53 4.96 30.08
N PRO A 382 -17.80 4.01 29.46
CA PRO A 382 -17.06 2.97 30.17
C PRO A 382 -15.94 3.51 31.08
N GLU A 383 -15.44 4.72 30.84
CA GLU A 383 -14.48 5.40 31.73
C GLU A 383 -15.18 6.15 32.87
N GLY A 384 -16.51 6.05 32.97
CA GLY A 384 -17.32 6.76 33.96
C GLY A 384 -17.37 8.27 33.74
N ILE A 385 -17.11 8.73 32.51
CA ILE A 385 -17.06 10.14 32.17
C ILE A 385 -18.48 10.67 31.93
N GLY A 386 -18.86 11.70 32.68
CA GLY A 386 -20.16 12.36 32.53
C GLY A 386 -21.30 11.69 33.31
N PRO A 387 -22.50 12.29 33.30
CA PRO A 387 -23.65 11.72 34.00
C PRO A 387 -24.26 10.54 33.22
N PRO A 388 -24.75 9.49 33.91
CA PRO A 388 -25.52 8.43 33.25
C PRO A 388 -26.80 8.97 32.57
N TYR A 389 -27.16 8.37 31.45
CA TYR A 389 -28.41 8.65 30.73
C TYR A 389 -29.47 7.58 31.05
N GLN A 390 -30.72 7.98 31.30
CA GLN A 390 -31.81 7.07 31.66
C GLN A 390 -32.69 6.77 30.44
N TRP A 391 -32.86 5.49 30.10
CA TRP A 391 -33.61 5.03 28.92
C TRP A 391 -35.06 4.68 29.22
N THR A 392 -35.35 4.15 30.41
CA THR A 392 -36.71 3.72 30.78
C THR A 392 -37.33 4.66 31.81
N SER A 393 -38.65 4.76 31.82
CA SER A 393 -39.39 5.40 32.90
C SER A 393 -40.64 4.57 33.20
N GLY A 394 -40.73 4.01 34.41
CA GLY A 394 -41.75 3.02 34.71
C GLY A 394 -41.88 2.68 36.19
N SER A 395 -42.94 1.97 36.53
CA SER A 395 -43.25 1.54 37.91
C SER A 395 -43.39 0.02 38.01
N GLU A 396 -42.78 -0.71 37.09
CA GLU A 396 -42.73 -2.16 37.08
C GLU A 396 -42.01 -2.72 38.31
N ALA A 397 -42.27 -3.99 38.64
CA ALA A 397 -41.72 -4.62 39.84
C ALA A 397 -40.21 -4.87 39.69
N PHE A 398 -39.74 -5.16 38.48
CA PHE A 398 -38.32 -5.15 38.12
C PHE A 398 -38.11 -4.88 36.63
N ILE A 399 -37.00 -4.21 36.32
CA ILE A 399 -36.50 -3.89 34.98
C ILE A 399 -35.01 -4.21 35.01
N GLU A 400 -34.52 -5.17 34.23
CA GLU A 400 -33.12 -5.62 34.31
C GLU A 400 -32.62 -6.38 33.08
N GLY A 401 -31.34 -6.76 33.12
CA GLY A 401 -30.66 -7.49 32.06
C GLY A 401 -30.69 -6.77 30.71
N PRO A 402 -30.27 -5.50 30.62
CA PRO A 402 -30.18 -4.81 29.35
C PRO A 402 -29.11 -5.46 28.44
N LYS A 403 -29.34 -5.40 27.12
CA LYS A 403 -28.35 -5.75 26.09
C LYS A 403 -28.33 -4.71 24.97
N LEU A 404 -27.14 -4.35 24.50
CA LEU A 404 -26.97 -3.48 23.35
C LEU A 404 -27.02 -4.29 22.05
N SER A 405 -27.74 -3.78 21.06
CA SER A 405 -27.66 -4.35 19.70
C SER A 405 -26.28 -4.09 19.10
N PRO A 406 -25.70 -4.99 18.29
CA PRO A 406 -24.41 -4.78 17.63
C PRO A 406 -24.32 -3.53 16.75
N CYS A 407 -25.45 -3.09 16.19
CA CYS A 407 -25.53 -1.86 15.39
C CYS A 407 -25.61 -0.57 16.22
N GLY A 408 -25.65 -0.68 17.56
CA GLY A 408 -25.78 0.44 18.50
C GLY A 408 -27.08 1.23 18.41
N GLY A 409 -28.11 0.68 17.75
CA GLY A 409 -29.40 1.34 17.52
C GLY A 409 -30.52 0.92 18.48
N TYR A 410 -30.33 -0.15 19.25
CA TYR A 410 -31.36 -0.69 20.14
C TYR A 410 -30.82 -1.17 21.49
N ILE A 411 -31.70 -1.10 22.50
CA ILE A 411 -31.49 -1.70 23.83
C ILE A 411 -32.59 -2.72 24.09
N LEU A 412 -32.22 -3.98 24.28
CA LEU A 412 -33.10 -5.05 24.77
C LEU A 412 -33.10 -5.04 26.30
N TYR A 413 -34.20 -5.37 26.96
CA TYR A 413 -34.22 -5.58 28.41
C TYR A 413 -35.44 -6.40 28.86
N THR A 414 -35.36 -6.93 30.08
CA THR A 414 -36.46 -7.65 30.74
C THR A 414 -37.26 -6.72 31.63
N THR A 415 -38.58 -6.82 31.58
CA THR A 415 -39.49 -6.17 32.52
C THR A 415 -40.41 -7.19 33.17
N ALA A 416 -40.85 -6.95 34.41
CA ALA A 416 -42.02 -7.66 34.93
C ALA A 416 -42.92 -6.78 35.80
N GLY A 417 -44.22 -6.94 35.64
CA GLY A 417 -45.22 -6.29 36.48
C GLY A 417 -45.26 -6.87 37.91
N PHE A 418 -46.07 -6.26 38.79
CA PHE A 418 -46.35 -6.81 40.12
C PHE A 418 -47.14 -8.13 40.10
N ASP A 419 -47.68 -8.52 38.94
CA ASP A 419 -48.23 -9.85 38.71
C ASP A 419 -47.15 -10.89 38.31
N PHE A 420 -45.88 -10.49 38.35
CA PHE A 420 -44.68 -11.28 38.05
C PHE A 420 -44.63 -11.85 36.62
N LYS A 421 -45.42 -11.29 35.70
CA LYS A 421 -45.32 -11.66 34.29
C LYS A 421 -44.20 -10.90 33.64
N ALA A 422 -43.20 -11.63 33.17
CA ALA A 422 -42.01 -11.06 32.57
C ALA A 422 -42.14 -10.96 31.06
N ASN A 423 -41.61 -9.89 30.47
CA ASN A 423 -41.60 -9.66 29.03
C ASN A 423 -40.23 -9.13 28.62
N ILE A 424 -39.87 -9.42 27.37
CA ILE A 424 -38.72 -8.78 26.73
C ILE A 424 -39.20 -7.57 25.95
N ARG A 425 -38.47 -6.46 26.10
CA ARG A 425 -38.74 -5.18 25.45
C ARG A 425 -37.51 -4.70 24.71
N ILE A 426 -37.74 -3.92 23.67
CA ILE A 426 -36.69 -3.27 22.88
C ILE A 426 -36.98 -1.77 22.78
N ILE A 427 -35.97 -0.96 23.05
CA ILE A 427 -35.98 0.50 22.82
C ILE A 427 -35.19 0.80 21.56
N ASN A 428 -35.76 1.60 20.66
CA ASN A 428 -35.01 2.25 19.59
C ASN A 428 -34.31 3.50 20.14
N ILE A 429 -32.99 3.54 20.05
CA ILE A 429 -32.15 4.59 20.65
C ILE A 429 -32.39 5.95 20.00
N ALA A 430 -32.60 5.98 18.67
CA ALA A 430 -32.78 7.22 17.92
C ALA A 430 -34.17 7.84 18.13
N THR A 431 -35.22 7.03 18.29
CA THR A 431 -36.61 7.51 18.39
C THR A 431 -37.15 7.51 19.82
N GLY A 432 -36.52 6.76 20.74
CA GLY A 432 -37.03 6.47 22.07
C GLY A 432 -38.26 5.55 22.08
N GLU A 433 -38.61 4.92 20.96
CA GLU A 433 -39.74 3.99 20.88
C GLU A 433 -39.45 2.71 21.68
N ASP A 434 -40.32 2.38 22.62
CA ASP A 434 -40.24 1.20 23.49
C ASP A 434 -41.41 0.24 23.21
N LYS A 435 -41.12 -1.02 22.87
CA LYS A 435 -42.12 -2.06 22.58
C LYS A 435 -41.80 -3.40 23.24
N ILE A 436 -42.85 -4.16 23.56
CA ILE A 436 -42.77 -5.59 23.91
C ILE A 436 -42.62 -6.41 22.62
N ILE A 437 -41.66 -7.33 22.59
CA ILE A 437 -41.40 -8.20 21.43
C ILE A 437 -41.80 -9.66 21.67
N THR A 438 -42.10 -10.03 22.91
CA THR A 438 -42.49 -11.41 23.26
C THR A 438 -43.99 -11.65 23.13
N PRO A 439 -44.43 -12.89 22.81
CA PRO A 439 -45.85 -13.20 22.62
C PRO A 439 -46.69 -13.04 23.89
N ALA A 440 -47.91 -12.54 23.72
CA ALA A 440 -48.87 -12.45 24.82
C ALA A 440 -49.21 -13.83 25.41
N GLY A 441 -49.28 -13.91 26.74
CA GLY A 441 -49.66 -15.13 27.46
C GLY A 441 -48.49 -16.05 27.85
N TYR A 442 -47.27 -15.63 27.54
CA TYR A 442 -46.01 -16.25 27.98
C TYR A 442 -45.25 -15.29 28.88
N ASP A 443 -44.38 -15.86 29.71
CA ASP A 443 -43.33 -15.12 30.41
C ASP A 443 -42.02 -15.29 29.63
N ALA A 444 -41.25 -14.22 29.55
CA ALA A 444 -39.94 -14.22 28.93
C ALA A 444 -38.95 -13.41 29.78
N VAL A 445 -37.74 -13.95 29.97
CA VAL A 445 -36.70 -13.34 30.82
C VAL A 445 -35.34 -13.48 30.18
N TYR A 446 -34.59 -12.38 30.22
CA TYR A 446 -33.28 -12.19 29.62
C TYR A 446 -33.24 -12.53 28.13
N GLY A 447 -32.38 -11.86 27.41
CA GLY A 447 -32.14 -12.21 26.02
C GLY A 447 -30.86 -11.59 25.55
N ASP A 448 -30.47 -11.94 24.35
CA ASP A 448 -29.25 -11.46 23.73
C ASP A 448 -29.47 -11.32 22.23
N PHE A 449 -28.82 -10.33 21.62
CA PHE A 449 -28.84 -10.16 20.17
C PHE A 449 -27.87 -11.14 19.52
N SER A 450 -28.22 -11.65 18.34
CA SER A 450 -27.22 -12.24 17.45
C SER A 450 -26.21 -11.16 17.04
N HIS A 451 -24.97 -11.55 16.72
CA HIS A 451 -23.90 -10.64 16.32
C HIS A 451 -24.22 -9.90 15.02
N ASP A 452 -24.99 -10.51 14.12
CA ASP A 452 -25.52 -9.82 12.94
C ASP A 452 -26.68 -8.84 13.25
N GLY A 453 -27.17 -8.83 14.49
CA GLY A 453 -28.24 -7.95 14.99
C GLY A 453 -29.63 -8.27 14.46
N THR A 454 -29.80 -9.37 13.71
CA THR A 454 -31.08 -9.70 13.07
C THR A 454 -32.04 -10.45 13.97
N LYS A 455 -31.52 -11.18 14.97
CA LYS A 455 -32.28 -12.05 15.85
C LYS A 455 -32.02 -11.78 17.33
N ILE A 456 -32.91 -12.29 18.16
CA ILE A 456 -32.81 -12.29 19.61
C ILE A 456 -33.10 -13.70 20.12
N VAL A 457 -32.24 -14.22 20.99
CA VAL A 457 -32.52 -15.41 21.81
C VAL A 457 -33.05 -14.99 23.16
N THR A 458 -34.07 -15.68 23.68
CA THR A 458 -34.62 -15.43 25.01
C THR A 458 -35.21 -16.70 25.63
N ALA A 459 -35.31 -16.75 26.98
CA ALA A 459 -35.94 -17.85 27.69
C ALA A 459 -37.44 -17.58 27.87
N VAL A 460 -38.30 -18.43 27.28
CA VAL A 460 -39.76 -18.24 27.22
C VAL A 460 -40.51 -19.46 27.75
N GLY A 461 -41.61 -19.24 28.47
CA GLY A 461 -42.47 -20.31 28.95
C GLY A 461 -43.83 -19.81 29.41
N LYS A 462 -44.76 -20.72 29.72
CA LYS A 462 -46.02 -20.34 30.37
C LYS A 462 -45.75 -20.05 31.84
N PHE A 463 -46.50 -19.12 32.41
CA PHE A 463 -46.39 -18.79 33.84
C PHE A 463 -46.37 -20.03 34.74
N GLY A 464 -45.31 -20.13 35.55
CA GLY A 464 -45.04 -21.24 36.46
C GLY A 464 -44.51 -22.54 35.81
N SER A 465 -44.18 -22.52 34.52
CA SER A 465 -43.57 -23.65 33.80
C SER A 465 -42.06 -23.42 33.59
N PRO A 466 -41.26 -24.49 33.38
CA PRO A 466 -39.88 -24.33 32.92
C PRO A 466 -39.83 -23.48 31.63
N LEU A 467 -38.80 -22.65 31.51
CA LEU A 467 -38.58 -21.83 30.33
C LEU A 467 -37.73 -22.59 29.31
N ASP A 468 -37.93 -22.28 28.04
CA ASP A 468 -37.23 -22.84 26.89
C ASP A 468 -36.57 -21.74 26.06
N LEU A 469 -35.49 -22.07 25.35
CA LEU A 469 -34.86 -21.14 24.42
C LEU A 469 -35.76 -20.93 23.21
N TRP A 470 -36.13 -19.68 22.97
CA TRP A 470 -36.84 -19.26 21.77
C TRP A 470 -35.95 -18.23 21.05
N GLU A 471 -36.00 -18.26 19.74
CA GLU A 471 -35.36 -17.28 18.87
C GLU A 471 -36.47 -16.50 18.14
N LEU A 472 -36.27 -15.20 17.98
CA LEU A 472 -37.20 -14.31 17.28
C LEU A 472 -36.40 -13.31 16.46
N ASP A 473 -37.00 -12.75 15.40
CA ASP A 473 -36.44 -11.57 14.75
C ASP A 473 -36.39 -10.41 15.75
N TYR A 474 -35.46 -9.48 15.55
CA TYR A 474 -35.27 -8.31 16.44
C TYR A 474 -36.57 -7.50 16.67
N ASP A 475 -37.52 -7.58 15.75
CA ASP A 475 -38.79 -6.86 15.80
C ASP A 475 -39.92 -7.60 16.53
N GLY A 476 -39.69 -8.84 16.96
CA GLY A 476 -40.68 -9.75 17.56
C GLY A 476 -41.31 -10.75 16.59
N GLY A 477 -40.92 -10.72 15.31
CA GLY A 477 -41.39 -11.62 14.27
C GLY A 477 -40.74 -13.01 14.30
N ASN A 478 -41.18 -13.87 13.36
CA ASN A 478 -40.57 -15.17 13.02
C ASN A 478 -40.03 -16.00 14.20
N ILE A 479 -40.92 -16.29 15.16
CA ILE A 479 -40.57 -17.03 16.37
C ILE A 479 -40.28 -18.50 16.08
N GLU A 480 -39.12 -18.96 16.55
CA GLU A 480 -38.68 -20.35 16.56
C GLU A 480 -38.47 -20.85 17.99
N VAL A 481 -38.90 -22.08 18.28
CA VAL A 481 -38.70 -22.73 19.58
C VAL A 481 -37.51 -23.68 19.46
N LEU A 482 -36.40 -23.36 20.12
CA LEU A 482 -35.14 -24.09 20.00
C LEU A 482 -35.06 -25.30 20.95
N THR A 483 -35.68 -25.20 22.14
CA THR A 483 -35.66 -26.26 23.15
C THR A 483 -37.04 -26.63 23.70
N SER A 484 -37.13 -27.77 24.39
CA SER A 484 -38.34 -28.20 25.12
C SER A 484 -37.96 -28.82 26.46
N GLY A 485 -38.33 -28.17 27.56
CA GLY A 485 -38.00 -28.57 28.93
C GLY A 485 -36.55 -28.29 29.35
N ALA A 486 -35.86 -27.35 28.70
CA ALA A 486 -34.47 -27.01 29.03
C ALA A 486 -34.32 -26.32 30.38
N ASN A 487 -35.39 -25.67 30.87
CA ASN A 487 -35.38 -24.83 32.06
C ASN A 487 -34.31 -23.71 31.95
N ALA A 488 -34.25 -23.10 30.77
CA ALA A 488 -33.22 -22.16 30.38
C ALA A 488 -33.36 -20.81 31.06
N TRP A 489 -32.23 -20.15 31.30
CA TRP A 489 -32.14 -18.86 31.97
C TRP A 489 -30.91 -18.10 31.47
N ALA A 490 -31.02 -16.78 31.33
CA ALA A 490 -29.95 -15.88 30.87
C ALA A 490 -29.19 -16.42 29.63
N PRO A 491 -29.87 -16.63 28.49
CA PRO A 491 -29.20 -17.07 27.28
C PRO A 491 -28.31 -15.96 26.70
N ALA A 492 -27.20 -16.36 26.08
CA ALA A 492 -26.27 -15.48 25.37
C ALA A 492 -25.76 -16.18 24.10
N TYR A 493 -25.61 -15.45 23.00
CA TYR A 493 -24.97 -15.99 21.79
C TYR A 493 -23.45 -16.05 21.97
N ASN A 494 -22.82 -16.94 21.19
CA ASN A 494 -21.40 -16.83 20.92
C ASN A 494 -21.12 -15.87 19.75
N PHE A 495 -19.85 -15.53 19.50
CA PHE A 495 -19.49 -14.49 18.53
C PHE A 495 -19.93 -14.74 17.08
N ASP A 496 -20.01 -16.01 16.67
CA ASP A 496 -20.37 -16.38 15.29
C ASP A 496 -21.82 -16.86 15.15
N ASP A 497 -22.65 -16.66 16.18
CA ASP A 497 -24.06 -17.04 16.27
C ASP A 497 -24.33 -18.56 16.08
N THR A 498 -23.31 -19.41 16.17
CA THR A 498 -23.44 -20.87 16.00
C THR A 498 -23.85 -21.60 17.28
N GLN A 499 -23.72 -20.96 18.44
CA GLN A 499 -24.01 -21.54 19.74
C GLN A 499 -24.73 -20.54 20.66
N ILE A 500 -25.56 -21.08 21.55
CA ILE A 500 -26.22 -20.34 22.61
C ILE A 500 -25.80 -20.92 23.96
N TYR A 501 -25.24 -20.08 24.82
CA TYR A 501 -24.91 -20.41 26.21
C TYR A 501 -26.09 -20.07 27.09
N TYR A 502 -26.44 -20.94 28.04
CA TYR A 502 -27.51 -20.65 28.98
C TYR A 502 -27.29 -21.34 30.31
N GLN A 503 -27.85 -20.76 31.37
CA GLN A 503 -27.96 -21.43 32.66
C GLN A 503 -29.19 -22.34 32.65
N ASN A 504 -29.04 -23.59 33.09
CA ASN A 504 -30.18 -24.40 33.50
C ASN A 504 -30.56 -24.05 34.93
N PHE A 505 -31.75 -23.47 35.13
CA PHE A 505 -32.22 -23.02 36.43
C PHE A 505 -32.43 -24.18 37.43
N GLY A 506 -32.58 -25.41 36.95
CA GLY A 506 -32.89 -26.58 37.78
C GLY A 506 -31.68 -27.13 38.53
N ASP A 507 -30.51 -27.17 37.88
CA ASP A 507 -29.26 -27.68 38.44
C ASP A 507 -28.19 -26.61 38.63
N SER A 508 -28.47 -25.36 38.21
CA SER A 508 -27.55 -24.23 38.28
C SER A 508 -26.23 -24.48 37.54
N GLN A 509 -26.27 -25.22 36.43
CA GLN A 509 -25.13 -25.44 35.54
C GLN A 509 -25.31 -24.69 34.21
N LEU A 510 -24.20 -24.45 33.52
CA LEU A 510 -24.21 -23.91 32.17
C LEU A 510 -24.32 -25.02 31.14
N TYR A 511 -25.08 -24.73 30.09
CA TYR A 511 -25.31 -25.59 28.95
C TYR A 511 -25.05 -24.80 27.66
N ILE A 512 -24.66 -25.52 26.62
CA ILE A 512 -24.42 -25.01 25.27
C ILE A 512 -25.43 -25.68 24.34
N TYR A 513 -26.21 -24.87 23.64
CA TYR A 513 -27.07 -25.28 22.54
C TYR A 513 -26.35 -25.00 21.22
N ASP A 514 -26.24 -26.02 20.37
CA ASP A 514 -25.66 -25.92 19.03
C ASP A 514 -26.78 -25.58 18.02
N CYS A 515 -26.70 -24.41 17.39
CA CYS A 515 -27.76 -23.88 16.53
C CYS A 515 -27.94 -24.69 15.24
N ALA A 516 -26.90 -25.35 14.75
CA ALA A 516 -26.95 -26.10 13.50
C ALA A 516 -27.60 -27.49 13.68
N THR A 517 -27.36 -28.13 14.81
CA THR A 517 -27.79 -29.52 15.07
C THR A 517 -28.95 -29.62 16.06
N GLY A 518 -29.21 -28.57 16.84
CA GLY A 518 -30.15 -28.56 17.95
C GLY A 518 -29.68 -29.39 19.15
N SER A 519 -28.38 -29.72 19.23
CA SER A 519 -27.82 -30.53 20.30
C SER A 519 -27.55 -29.69 21.55
N ILE A 520 -27.78 -30.29 22.72
CA ILE A 520 -27.51 -29.65 24.01
C ILE A 520 -26.37 -30.39 24.71
N THR A 521 -25.34 -29.65 25.10
CA THR A 521 -24.20 -30.14 25.89
C THR A 521 -24.16 -29.45 27.24
N GLN A 522 -24.06 -30.24 28.32
CA GLN A 522 -23.78 -29.67 29.65
C GLN A 522 -22.32 -29.22 29.70
N TYR A 523 -22.07 -27.91 29.84
CA TYR A 523 -20.74 -27.34 29.87
C TYR A 523 -20.12 -27.46 31.26
N THR A 524 -20.77 -26.93 32.30
CA THR A 524 -20.27 -27.08 33.68
C THR A 524 -20.91 -28.28 34.38
N ASN A 525 -20.11 -29.01 35.17
CA ASN A 525 -20.57 -30.17 35.94
C ASN A 525 -19.92 -30.27 37.34
N ASN A 526 -19.55 -29.13 37.91
CA ASN A 526 -18.77 -29.03 39.15
C ASN A 526 -19.62 -29.08 40.43
N GLY A 527 -20.96 -29.02 40.31
CA GLY A 527 -21.88 -28.99 41.45
C GLY A 527 -21.88 -27.66 42.22
N THR A 528 -21.27 -26.61 41.66
CA THR A 528 -21.41 -25.23 42.15
C THR A 528 -22.54 -24.53 41.42
N TRP A 529 -22.97 -23.37 41.93
CA TRP A 529 -23.94 -22.55 41.19
C TRP A 529 -23.20 -21.75 40.12
N ASN A 530 -23.58 -21.90 38.85
CA ASN A 530 -23.01 -21.19 37.71
C ASN A 530 -24.14 -20.46 36.97
N ASP A 531 -24.02 -19.14 36.81
CA ASP A 531 -25.05 -18.29 36.19
C ASP A 531 -24.45 -17.15 35.36
N ASN A 532 -25.32 -16.50 34.56
CA ASN A 532 -25.03 -15.36 33.69
C ASN A 532 -23.79 -15.56 32.78
N PRO A 533 -23.83 -16.55 31.86
CA PRO A 533 -22.75 -16.73 30.90
C PRO A 533 -22.69 -15.57 29.89
N CYS A 534 -21.50 -15.23 29.44
CA CYS A 534 -21.27 -14.38 28.26
C CYS A 534 -20.10 -14.94 27.43
N GLY A 535 -20.19 -14.84 26.10
CA GLY A 535 -19.12 -15.22 25.18
C GLY A 535 -18.11 -14.09 24.98
N SER A 536 -16.86 -14.43 24.71
CA SER A 536 -15.86 -13.44 24.28
C SER A 536 -16.10 -12.98 22.83
N PRO A 537 -15.69 -11.75 22.46
CA PRO A 537 -15.86 -11.23 21.09
C PRO A 537 -15.02 -11.94 20.02
N ASP A 538 -14.15 -12.86 20.39
CA ASP A 538 -13.43 -13.72 19.45
C ASP A 538 -14.05 -15.13 19.35
N GLY A 539 -15.09 -15.42 20.14
CA GLY A 539 -15.79 -16.69 20.22
C GLY A 539 -15.00 -17.82 20.89
N THR A 540 -13.86 -17.53 21.52
CA THR A 540 -12.98 -18.59 22.06
C THR A 540 -13.21 -18.92 23.52
N GLN A 541 -13.83 -18.02 24.29
CA GLN A 541 -14.01 -18.14 25.75
C GLN A 541 -15.45 -17.86 26.19
N ILE A 542 -15.78 -18.37 27.37
CA ILE A 542 -17.01 -18.11 28.12
C ILE A 542 -16.62 -17.55 29.48
N ALA A 543 -17.19 -16.41 29.87
CA ALA A 543 -17.13 -15.90 31.23
C ALA A 543 -18.47 -16.12 31.95
N TRP A 544 -18.43 -16.47 33.24
CA TRP A 544 -19.65 -16.67 34.03
C TRP A 544 -19.40 -16.46 35.52
N ALA A 545 -20.47 -16.20 36.27
CA ALA A 545 -20.40 -16.11 37.72
C ALA A 545 -20.56 -17.50 38.36
N THR A 546 -19.69 -17.84 39.31
CA THR A 546 -19.70 -19.12 40.04
C THR A 546 -19.69 -18.93 41.55
N MET A 547 -20.48 -19.74 42.27
CA MET A 547 -20.57 -19.74 43.73
C MET A 547 -20.27 -21.13 44.31
N HIS A 548 -19.09 -21.26 44.92
CA HIS A 548 -18.65 -22.50 45.58
C HIS A 548 -19.36 -22.74 46.92
N ASN A 549 -19.51 -21.70 47.73
CA ASN A 549 -20.31 -21.73 48.95
C ASN A 549 -20.69 -20.29 49.36
N MET A 550 -21.73 -20.16 50.19
CA MET A 550 -22.22 -18.86 50.64
C MET A 550 -21.21 -18.06 51.48
N SER A 551 -20.18 -18.69 52.04
CA SER A 551 -19.18 -18.03 52.90
C SER A 551 -17.96 -17.48 52.17
N THR A 552 -17.65 -17.96 50.96
CA THR A 552 -16.48 -17.54 50.16
C THR A 552 -16.82 -16.55 49.06
N GLY A 553 -18.08 -16.13 48.96
CA GLY A 553 -18.54 -15.21 47.90
C GLY A 553 -18.64 -15.88 46.51
N ARG A 554 -18.92 -15.03 45.51
CA ARG A 554 -18.95 -15.40 44.08
C ARG A 554 -17.63 -15.00 43.42
N HIS A 555 -17.26 -15.74 42.38
CA HIS A 555 -16.12 -15.46 41.50
C HIS A 555 -16.61 -15.40 40.06
N ILE A 556 -15.86 -14.76 39.17
CA ILE A 556 -16.04 -14.88 37.72
C ILE A 556 -14.97 -15.81 37.21
N TYR A 557 -15.40 -16.86 36.51
CA TYR A 557 -14.50 -17.78 35.82
C TYR A 557 -14.54 -17.45 34.33
N VAL A 558 -13.40 -17.54 33.68
CA VAL A 558 -13.26 -17.42 32.23
C VAL A 558 -12.52 -18.66 31.73
N SER A 559 -13.12 -19.38 30.80
CA SER A 559 -12.57 -20.64 30.27
C SER A 559 -12.80 -20.77 28.76
N PRO A 560 -12.01 -21.59 28.06
CA PRO A 560 -12.26 -21.93 26.67
C PRO A 560 -13.62 -22.59 26.45
N VAL A 561 -14.29 -22.31 25.33
CA VAL A 561 -15.60 -22.90 24.97
C VAL A 561 -15.56 -24.43 24.96
N GLU A 562 -14.44 -25.03 24.56
CA GLU A 562 -14.29 -26.49 24.45
C GLU A 562 -14.13 -27.20 25.81
N GLN A 563 -13.73 -26.47 26.86
CA GLN A 563 -13.45 -27.06 28.16
C GLN A 563 -13.57 -26.05 29.30
N TRP A 564 -14.46 -26.31 30.24
CA TRP A 564 -14.70 -25.41 31.38
C TRP A 564 -13.61 -25.44 32.48
N TYR A 565 -12.78 -26.49 32.55
CA TYR A 565 -11.77 -26.65 33.61
C TYR A 565 -10.42 -27.19 33.10
N PRO A 566 -9.27 -26.65 33.57
CA PRO A 566 -9.15 -25.50 34.47
C PRO A 566 -9.54 -24.20 33.75
N PRO A 567 -10.05 -23.18 34.47
CA PRO A 567 -10.27 -21.87 33.89
C PRO A 567 -8.95 -21.17 33.57
N ASP A 568 -8.96 -20.37 32.50
CA ASP A 568 -7.86 -19.48 32.12
C ASP A 568 -7.72 -18.37 33.16
N TYR A 569 -8.86 -17.83 33.63
CA TYR A 569 -8.90 -16.76 34.63
C TYR A 569 -9.89 -17.05 35.74
N VAL A 570 -9.51 -16.65 36.96
CA VAL A 570 -10.39 -16.59 38.12
C VAL A 570 -10.33 -15.18 38.68
N ILE A 571 -11.39 -14.42 38.45
CA ILE A 571 -11.54 -13.08 39.00
C ILE A 571 -12.31 -13.23 40.32
N GLY A 572 -11.73 -12.73 41.40
CA GLY A 572 -12.29 -12.84 42.75
C GLY A 572 -11.92 -11.65 43.62
N PHE A 573 -12.88 -11.15 44.39
CA PHE A 573 -12.71 -10.01 45.29
C PHE A 573 -13.25 -10.33 46.69
N GLU A 574 -13.06 -9.41 47.65
CA GLU A 574 -13.65 -9.52 48.99
C GLU A 574 -15.18 -9.33 49.00
N THR A 575 -15.79 -9.07 47.84
CA THR A 575 -17.24 -8.82 47.66
C THR A 575 -17.87 -9.82 46.69
N TYR A 576 -19.21 -9.90 46.66
CA TYR A 576 -19.90 -10.73 45.68
C TYR A 576 -19.83 -10.08 44.31
N ILE A 577 -19.32 -10.81 43.30
CA ILE A 577 -19.32 -10.39 41.89
C ILE A 577 -20.23 -11.25 41.03
N ARG A 578 -20.91 -10.65 40.05
CA ARG A 578 -21.90 -11.30 39.20
C ARG A 578 -21.94 -10.66 37.79
N SER A 579 -22.66 -11.32 36.89
CA SER A 579 -23.05 -10.78 35.57
C SER A 579 -21.88 -10.26 34.73
N PRO A 580 -20.87 -11.08 34.42
CA PRO A 580 -19.76 -10.65 33.57
C PRO A 580 -20.26 -10.30 32.15
N CYS A 581 -19.63 -9.30 31.53
CA CYS A 581 -19.72 -9.03 30.09
C CYS A 581 -18.34 -8.58 29.57
N PHE A 582 -17.93 -9.05 28.40
CA PHE A 582 -16.68 -8.61 27.78
C PHE A 582 -16.82 -7.22 27.14
N SER A 583 -15.73 -6.44 27.14
CA SER A 583 -15.63 -5.27 26.26
C SER A 583 -15.66 -5.70 24.79
N PRO A 584 -16.05 -4.83 23.85
CA PRO A 584 -16.12 -5.18 22.42
C PRO A 584 -14.79 -5.65 21.81
N ASP A 585 -13.65 -5.19 22.35
CA ASP A 585 -12.31 -5.60 21.95
C ASP A 585 -11.81 -6.87 22.68
N GLY A 586 -12.57 -7.38 23.65
CA GLY A 586 -12.25 -8.57 24.44
C GLY A 586 -11.15 -8.36 25.49
N THR A 587 -10.64 -7.14 25.69
CA THR A 587 -9.50 -6.89 26.60
C THR A 587 -9.91 -6.69 28.05
N LYS A 588 -11.20 -6.44 28.32
CA LYS A 588 -11.74 -6.11 29.64
C LYS A 588 -13.04 -6.87 29.90
N ILE A 589 -13.40 -6.98 31.18
CA ILE A 589 -14.65 -7.58 31.65
C ILE A 589 -15.32 -6.62 32.63
N ILE A 590 -16.56 -6.24 32.34
CA ILE A 590 -17.43 -5.53 33.28
C ILE A 590 -18.24 -6.51 34.12
N PHE A 591 -18.48 -6.17 35.38
CA PHE A 591 -19.29 -6.96 36.29
C PHE A 591 -19.92 -6.07 37.38
N ASP A 592 -21.00 -6.57 37.98
CA ASP A 592 -21.56 -5.95 39.19
C ASP A 592 -20.92 -6.55 40.44
N HIS A 593 -20.62 -5.71 41.43
CA HIS A 593 -20.00 -6.13 42.68
C HIS A 593 -20.65 -5.49 43.92
N GLY A 594 -20.60 -6.19 45.05
CA GLY A 594 -21.12 -5.69 46.34
C GLY A 594 -22.29 -6.51 46.90
N GLY A 595 -23.04 -5.92 47.83
CA GLY A 595 -24.18 -6.59 48.47
C GLY A 595 -25.44 -6.55 47.60
N PHE A 596 -26.45 -7.36 47.92
CA PHE A 596 -27.74 -7.36 47.20
C PHE A 596 -28.45 -5.98 47.18
N SER A 597 -28.14 -5.10 48.14
CA SER A 597 -28.53 -3.68 48.14
C SER A 597 -27.29 -2.81 47.99
N GLY A 598 -27.25 -1.96 46.96
CA GLY A 598 -26.11 -1.07 46.70
C GLY A 598 -24.92 -1.76 46.02
N SER A 599 -25.19 -2.58 44.99
CA SER A 599 -24.13 -3.06 44.10
C SER A 599 -23.62 -1.92 43.21
N GLU A 600 -22.35 -1.95 42.85
CA GLU A 600 -21.73 -1.00 41.92
C GLU A 600 -21.18 -1.77 40.72
N LEU A 601 -20.90 -1.07 39.63
CA LEU A 601 -20.26 -1.66 38.45
C LEU A 601 -18.76 -1.41 38.48
N ALA A 602 -18.01 -2.43 38.10
CA ALA A 602 -16.57 -2.37 37.98
C ALA A 602 -16.09 -3.04 36.69
N ILE A 603 -14.97 -2.54 36.18
CA ILE A 603 -14.25 -3.10 35.04
C ILE A 603 -12.98 -3.77 35.56
N TYR A 604 -12.69 -4.97 35.05
CA TYR A 604 -11.43 -5.68 35.21
C TYR A 604 -10.70 -5.69 33.87
N ASP A 605 -9.46 -5.25 33.87
CA ASP A 605 -8.55 -5.28 32.72
C ASP A 605 -7.73 -6.58 32.76
N ILE A 606 -7.86 -7.37 31.69
CA ILE A 606 -7.33 -8.75 31.65
C ILE A 606 -5.81 -8.75 31.58
N GLU A 607 -5.20 -7.80 30.85
CA GLU A 607 -3.75 -7.76 30.66
C GLU A 607 -3.02 -7.29 31.93
N SER A 608 -3.52 -6.23 32.56
CA SER A 608 -2.91 -5.64 33.75
C SER A 608 -3.31 -6.34 35.06
N GLU A 609 -4.36 -7.16 35.03
CA GLU A 609 -4.98 -7.78 36.20
C GLU A 609 -5.44 -6.75 37.25
N THR A 610 -5.88 -5.58 36.79
CA THR A 610 -6.38 -4.49 37.64
C THR A 610 -7.87 -4.24 37.45
N TRP A 611 -8.50 -3.54 38.40
CA TRP A 611 -9.91 -3.21 38.32
C TRP A 611 -10.22 -1.84 38.94
N TRP A 612 -11.31 -1.22 38.49
CA TRP A 612 -11.83 0.05 39.00
C TRP A 612 -13.35 0.11 38.92
N ASN A 613 -13.96 0.89 39.81
CA ASN A 613 -15.39 1.17 39.78
C ASN A 613 -15.70 2.21 38.69
N ILE A 614 -16.77 1.97 37.93
CA ILE A 614 -17.31 2.95 36.98
C ILE A 614 -18.55 3.66 37.53
N THR A 615 -19.23 3.06 38.51
CA THR A 615 -20.30 3.72 39.25
C THR A 615 -19.93 3.89 40.72
N SER A 616 -20.38 4.99 41.32
CA SER A 616 -20.19 5.29 42.74
C SER A 616 -21.39 6.07 43.28
N ASN A 617 -22.47 5.35 43.59
CA ASN A 617 -23.74 5.96 43.97
C ASN A 617 -24.39 5.26 45.18
N SER A 618 -25.51 5.81 45.66
CA SER A 618 -26.18 5.31 46.88
C SER A 618 -27.24 4.23 46.62
N TRP A 619 -27.43 3.82 45.36
CA TRP A 619 -28.38 2.78 44.95
C TRP A 619 -27.61 1.62 44.31
N GLY A 620 -28.33 0.56 43.90
CA GLY A 620 -27.70 -0.59 43.27
C GLY A 620 -27.69 -0.49 41.75
N ASP A 621 -26.57 -0.85 41.14
CA ASP A 621 -26.35 -1.01 39.71
C ASP A 621 -26.02 -2.49 39.41
N TYR A 622 -26.62 -3.04 38.35
CA TYR A 622 -26.68 -4.48 38.11
C TYR A 622 -26.67 -4.82 36.61
N MET A 623 -26.16 -6.02 36.29
CA MET A 623 -26.32 -6.66 34.97
C MET A 623 -25.93 -5.76 33.80
N ALA A 624 -24.68 -5.30 33.81
CA ALA A 624 -24.17 -4.45 32.75
C ALA A 624 -23.92 -5.23 31.45
N ASP A 625 -24.07 -4.54 30.34
CA ASP A 625 -23.66 -4.99 29.01
C ASP A 625 -22.82 -3.91 28.35
N TRP A 626 -21.77 -4.30 27.64
CA TRP A 626 -20.79 -3.39 27.06
C TRP A 626 -20.78 -3.56 25.55
N GLY A 627 -21.07 -2.47 24.84
CA GLY A 627 -21.17 -2.47 23.40
C GLY A 627 -20.87 -1.11 22.81
N TYR A 628 -21.33 -0.93 21.58
CA TYR A 628 -21.28 0.32 20.87
C TYR A 628 -22.69 0.92 20.79
N MET A 629 -22.79 2.25 20.82
CA MET A 629 -24.06 2.98 20.78
C MET A 629 -23.97 4.15 19.81
N ILE A 630 -25.01 4.40 19.03
CA ILE A 630 -25.10 5.63 18.23
C ILE A 630 -25.18 6.83 19.21
N PRO A 631 -24.35 7.87 19.05
CA PRO A 631 -24.38 9.06 19.90
C PRO A 631 -25.79 9.67 19.92
N HIS A 632 -26.28 9.98 21.12
CA HIS A 632 -27.60 10.62 21.34
C HIS A 632 -27.49 12.15 21.34
#